data_AF-A0A3R9UVT3-F1
#
_entry.id   AF-A0A3R9UVT3-F1
#
_cell.length_a   1.000
_cell.length_b   1.000
_cell.length_c   1.000
_cell.angle_alpha   90.00
_cell.angle_beta   90.00
_cell.angle_gamma   90.00
#
_symmetry.space_group_name_H-M   'P 1'
#
loop_
_entity.id
_entity.type
_entity.pdbx_description
1 polymer ?
#
loop_
_entity_poly.entity_id
_entity_poly.type
_entity_poly.pdbx_seq_one_letter_code
_entity_poly.pdbx_strand_id
1 'polypeptide(L)'
;MSICLRLVAILLLAHTTLHAQTGVPLSSGQAQHPDITAHKPIQIRLICTSSIRPGNEPLWVVDGLPISAEQIKTIIPDNIKKIDVLQNAQAMALYGTRAANGAVLITMKSAAHSRITKQKRPVN
;
A
#
# COMPACT_ATOMS: atom_id res chain seq x y z
N MET A 1 35.62 27.74 23.75
CA MET A 1 35.64 26.50 24.58
C MET A 1 34.67 26.58 25.77
N SER A 2 33.38 26.92 25.56
CA SER A 2 32.41 27.04 26.67
C SER A 2 31.08 26.31 26.41
N ILE A 3 30.69 26.10 25.13
CA ILE A 3 29.54 25.25 24.76
C ILE A 3 29.82 23.75 24.97
N CYS A 4 31.03 23.27 24.68
CA CYS A 4 31.36 21.84 24.80
C CYS A 4 31.40 21.35 26.26
N LEU A 5 31.82 22.20 27.21
CA LEU A 5 31.88 21.82 28.62
C LEU A 5 30.47 21.74 29.25
N ARG A 6 29.50 22.50 28.72
CA ARG A 6 28.09 22.45 29.15
C ARG A 6 27.32 21.26 28.57
N LEU A 7 27.64 20.81 27.35
CA LEU A 7 27.01 19.63 26.76
C LEU A 7 27.44 18.32 27.42
N VAL A 8 28.72 18.21 27.83
CA VAL A 8 29.25 17.01 28.51
C VAL A 8 28.63 16.84 29.91
N ALA A 9 28.31 17.93 30.62
CA ALA A 9 27.66 17.87 31.92
C ALA A 9 26.20 17.37 31.86
N ILE A 10 25.45 17.69 30.81
CA ILE A 10 24.04 17.26 30.65
C ILE A 10 23.96 15.76 30.31
N LEU A 11 24.93 15.23 29.56
CA LEU A 11 24.99 13.80 29.19
C LEU A 11 25.41 12.88 30.34
N LEU A 12 26.23 13.36 31.28
CA LEU A 12 26.68 12.56 32.44
C LEU A 12 25.64 12.42 33.56
N LEU A 13 24.64 13.32 33.61
CA LEU A 13 23.60 13.30 34.66
C LEU A 13 22.41 12.38 34.34
N ALA A 14 22.28 11.87 33.11
CA ALA A 14 21.08 11.15 32.69
C ALA A 14 21.16 9.61 32.77
N HIS A 15 22.28 9.01 33.20
CA HIS A 15 22.51 7.56 33.00
C HIS A 15 22.58 6.66 34.24
N THR A 16 22.20 7.11 35.45
CA THR A 16 22.11 6.19 36.61
C THR A 16 20.95 6.52 37.55
N THR A 17 19.74 6.05 37.22
CA THR A 17 18.67 5.82 38.21
C THR A 17 17.92 4.52 37.89
N LEU A 18 18.62 3.40 38.01
CA LEU A 18 18.00 2.08 38.09
C LEU A 18 17.85 1.74 39.58
N HIS A 19 16.70 2.07 40.18
CA HIS A 19 16.31 1.56 41.48
C HIS A 19 15.14 0.59 41.28
N ALA A 20 15.41 -0.67 41.57
CA ALA A 20 14.49 -1.78 41.43
C ALA A 20 13.56 -1.92 42.65
N GLN A 21 12.48 -2.70 42.46
CA GLN A 21 11.76 -3.52 43.46
C GLN A 21 10.82 -2.77 44.44
N THR A 22 9.62 -3.23 44.82
CA THR A 22 8.99 -4.57 44.93
C THR A 22 7.45 -4.44 44.93
N GLY A 23 6.73 -5.52 44.57
CA GLY A 23 5.43 -5.83 45.19
C GLY A 23 4.26 -6.10 44.23
N VAL A 24 4.06 -7.38 43.86
CA VAL A 24 2.75 -7.88 43.41
C VAL A 24 2.37 -9.07 44.28
N PRO A 25 1.21 -9.05 44.98
CA PRO A 25 0.74 -10.21 45.72
C PRO A 25 0.25 -11.30 44.76
N LEU A 26 0.63 -12.52 45.15
CA LEU A 26 0.23 -13.79 44.58
C LEU A 26 -1.29 -13.94 44.70
N SER A 27 -1.99 -14.01 43.57
CA SER A 27 -3.37 -14.51 43.52
C SER A 27 -3.35 -15.91 42.90
N SER A 28 -3.52 -16.91 43.76
CA SER A 28 -3.72 -18.30 43.39
C SER A 28 -5.06 -18.45 42.66
N GLY A 29 -5.00 -18.59 41.33
CA GLY A 29 -6.18 -18.78 40.49
C GLY A 29 -5.87 -19.61 39.27
N GLN A 30 -5.89 -20.93 39.46
CA GLN A 30 -6.16 -21.98 38.46
C GLN A 30 -5.24 -22.04 37.22
N ALA A 31 -4.49 -23.14 37.12
CA ALA A 31 -3.85 -23.56 35.89
C ALA A 31 -4.91 -23.84 34.80
N GLN A 32 -5.24 -22.82 34.01
CA GLN A 32 -5.92 -23.03 32.74
C GLN A 32 -4.85 -23.47 31.73
N HIS A 33 -4.75 -24.77 31.54
CA HIS A 33 -4.02 -25.36 30.41
C HIS A 33 -4.62 -24.72 29.14
N PRO A 34 -3.88 -23.93 28.34
CA PRO A 34 -4.41 -23.46 27.07
C PRO A 34 -4.46 -24.67 26.15
N ASP A 35 -5.67 -25.21 25.97
CA ASP A 35 -6.00 -26.13 24.90
C ASP A 35 -5.48 -25.53 23.58
N ILE A 36 -4.50 -26.20 22.97
CA ILE A 36 -3.88 -25.84 21.70
C ILE A 36 -4.82 -26.08 20.50
N THR A 37 -6.10 -26.40 20.74
CA THR A 37 -7.11 -26.68 19.70
C THR A 37 -7.96 -25.46 19.32
N ALA A 38 -7.63 -24.26 19.79
CA ALA A 38 -8.22 -23.03 19.26
C ALA A 38 -7.34 -22.45 18.14
N HIS A 39 -7.47 -22.98 16.92
CA HIS A 39 -6.93 -22.35 15.71
C HIS A 39 -7.69 -21.05 15.43
N LYS A 40 -7.44 -20.02 16.25
CA LYS A 40 -7.94 -18.66 16.02
C LYS A 40 -7.36 -18.23 14.67
N PRO A 41 -8.18 -18.08 13.60
CA PRO A 41 -7.65 -17.69 12.31
C PRO A 41 -6.91 -16.36 12.49
N ILE A 42 -5.68 -16.30 12.00
CA ILE A 42 -4.91 -15.06 11.95
C ILE A 42 -5.70 -14.11 11.05
N GLN A 43 -6.45 -13.20 11.66
CA GLN A 43 -7.19 -12.18 10.91
C GLN A 43 -6.22 -11.07 10.52
N ILE A 44 -5.56 -11.22 9.37
CA ILE A 44 -4.75 -10.15 8.77
C ILE A 44 -5.72 -9.13 8.17
N ARG A 45 -5.99 -8.06 8.93
CA ARG A 45 -6.73 -6.90 8.42
C ARG A 45 -5.74 -5.90 7.84
N LEU A 46 -5.61 -5.88 6.51
CA LEU A 46 -4.88 -4.83 5.83
C LEU A 46 -5.79 -3.61 5.69
N ILE A 47 -5.54 -2.56 6.48
CA ILE A 47 -6.24 -1.28 6.36
C ILE A 47 -5.42 -0.39 5.43
N CYS A 48 -5.68 -0.49 4.13
CA CYS A 48 -5.19 0.50 3.18
C CYS A 48 -6.10 1.72 3.26
N THR A 49 -5.79 2.67 4.15
CA THR A 49 -6.33 4.03 4.02
C THR A 49 -5.80 4.56 2.68
N SER A 50 -6.69 4.79 1.72
CA SER A 50 -6.37 5.21 0.36
C SER A 50 -5.56 6.51 0.34
N SER A 51 -4.24 6.43 0.49
CA SER A 51 -3.33 7.55 0.27
C SER A 51 -2.86 7.54 -1.18
N ILE A 52 -3.80 7.65 -2.10
CA ILE A 52 -3.50 8.14 -3.45
C ILE A 52 -3.55 9.66 -3.31
N ARG A 53 -2.39 10.29 -3.15
CA ARG A 53 -2.33 11.76 -3.14
C ARG A 53 -2.85 12.26 -4.50
N PRO A 54 -3.92 13.09 -4.54
CA PRO A 54 -4.34 13.70 -5.79
C PRO A 54 -3.18 14.50 -6.38
N GLY A 55 -2.86 14.26 -7.66
CA GLY A 55 -1.75 14.90 -8.38
C GLY A 55 -0.59 13.98 -8.76
N ASN A 56 -0.44 12.81 -8.12
CA ASN A 56 0.62 11.85 -8.43
C ASN A 56 0.09 10.51 -8.97
N GLU A 57 -1.13 10.48 -9.52
CA GLU A 57 -1.65 9.25 -10.11
C GLU A 57 -0.93 8.92 -11.42
N PRO A 58 -0.65 7.63 -11.67
CA PRO A 58 -0.15 7.19 -12.96
C PRO A 58 -1.28 7.23 -14.01
N LEU A 59 -0.89 7.27 -15.28
CA LEU A 59 -1.83 7.09 -16.38
C LEU A 59 -2.27 5.62 -16.45
N TRP A 60 -3.57 5.37 -16.35
CA TRP A 60 -4.15 4.02 -16.53
C TRP A 60 -4.40 3.75 -18.01
N VAL A 61 -3.83 2.66 -18.53
CA VAL A 61 -4.02 2.25 -19.93
C VAL A 61 -4.51 0.81 -19.96
N VAL A 62 -5.66 0.57 -20.58
CA VAL A 62 -6.23 -0.76 -20.76
C VAL A 62 -6.27 -1.09 -22.24
N ASP A 63 -5.61 -2.19 -22.63
CA ASP A 63 -5.50 -2.65 -24.02
C ASP A 63 -5.04 -1.55 -25.01
N GLY A 64 -4.18 -0.64 -24.54
CA GLY A 64 -3.65 0.47 -25.32
C GLY A 64 -4.48 1.76 -25.28
N LEU A 65 -5.67 1.74 -24.65
CA LEU A 65 -6.52 2.91 -24.49
C LEU A 65 -6.36 3.53 -23.10
N PRO A 66 -6.07 4.84 -22.98
CA PRO A 66 -6.07 5.50 -21.70
C PRO A 66 -7.51 5.58 -21.16
N ILE A 67 -7.69 5.18 -19.90
CA ILE A 67 -8.99 5.20 -19.22
C ILE A 67 -8.91 6.00 -17.92
N SER A 68 -10.06 6.42 -17.40
CA SER A 68 -10.09 7.15 -16.12
C SER A 68 -9.97 6.19 -14.92
N ALA A 69 -9.56 6.75 -13.77
CA ALA A 69 -9.51 6.03 -12.50
C ALA A 69 -10.89 5.55 -11.99
N GLU A 70 -12.00 6.01 -12.56
CA GLU A 70 -13.32 5.44 -12.27
C GLU A 70 -13.60 4.21 -13.12
N GLN A 71 -13.15 4.21 -14.38
CA GLN A 71 -13.35 3.08 -15.29
C GLN A 71 -12.56 1.85 -14.84
N ILE A 72 -11.36 2.05 -14.26
CA ILE A 72 -10.55 0.93 -13.75
C ILE A 72 -11.26 0.15 -12.63
N LYS A 73 -12.06 0.82 -11.79
CA LYS A 73 -12.79 0.18 -10.68
C LYS A 73 -13.87 -0.79 -11.16
N THR A 74 -14.34 -0.63 -12.39
CA THR A 74 -15.37 -1.49 -12.98
C THR A 74 -14.80 -2.75 -13.65
N ILE A 75 -13.47 -2.86 -13.71
CA ILE A 75 -12.79 -4.00 -14.34
C ILE A 75 -12.78 -5.19 -13.37
N ILE A 76 -13.25 -6.32 -13.89
CA ILE A 76 -13.22 -7.59 -13.15
C ILE A 76 -11.78 -8.14 -13.17
N PRO A 77 -11.18 -8.44 -12.01
CA PRO A 77 -9.78 -8.88 -11.93
C PRO A 77 -9.51 -10.18 -12.69
N ASP A 78 -10.49 -11.09 -12.78
CA ASP A 78 -10.39 -12.33 -13.56
C ASP A 78 -10.13 -12.12 -15.05
N ASN A 79 -10.50 -10.96 -15.59
CA ASN A 79 -10.30 -10.63 -17.00
C ASN A 79 -8.89 -10.09 -17.29
N ILE A 80 -8.08 -9.80 -16.27
CA ILE A 80 -6.74 -9.25 -16.44
C ILE A 80 -5.79 -10.39 -16.85
N LYS A 81 -5.09 -10.21 -17.96
CA LYS A 81 -4.03 -11.12 -18.43
C LYS A 81 -2.70 -10.77 -17.79
N LYS A 82 -2.33 -9.48 -17.81
CA LYS A 82 -1.10 -8.98 -17.21
C LYS A 82 -1.22 -7.48 -16.88
N ILE A 83 -0.41 -7.06 -15.91
CA ILE A 83 -0.24 -5.67 -15.50
C ILE A 83 1.24 -5.34 -15.65
N ASP A 84 1.56 -4.39 -16.51
CA ASP A 84 2.90 -3.86 -16.73
C ASP A 84 2.96 -2.43 -16.19
N VAL A 85 3.97 -2.11 -15.39
CA VAL A 85 4.16 -0.76 -14.84
C VAL A 85 5.35 -0.10 -15.54
N LEU A 86 5.09 1.00 -16.25
CA LEU A 86 6.10 1.77 -16.94
C LEU A 86 6.62 2.91 -16.06
N GLN A 87 7.94 3.00 -15.95
CA GLN A 87 8.62 4.12 -15.29
C GLN A 87 8.45 5.42 -16.10
N ASN A 88 8.55 6.56 -15.42
CA ASN A 88 8.20 7.89 -15.94
C ASN A 88 8.79 8.17 -17.34
N ALA A 89 10.08 7.92 -17.56
CA ALA A 89 10.72 8.17 -18.86
C ALA A 89 10.14 7.31 -20.00
N GLN A 90 9.89 6.02 -19.74
CA GLN A 90 9.33 5.09 -20.73
C GLN A 90 7.85 5.39 -21.01
N ALA A 91 7.10 5.71 -19.95
CA ALA A 91 5.69 6.04 -20.05
C ALA A 91 5.47 7.37 -20.81
N MET A 92 6.31 8.39 -20.55
CA MET A 92 6.27 9.67 -21.26
C MET A 92 6.63 9.53 -22.74
N ALA A 93 7.55 8.63 -23.10
CA ALA A 93 7.91 8.39 -24.50
C ALA A 93 6.72 7.83 -25.32
N LEU A 94 5.85 7.06 -24.69
CA LEU A 94 4.69 6.43 -25.37
C LEU A 94 3.41 7.26 -25.28
N TYR A 95 3.12 7.86 -24.12
CA TYR A 95 1.83 8.53 -23.84
C TYR A 95 1.95 10.04 -23.57
N GLY A 96 3.16 10.60 -23.63
CA GLY A 96 3.44 12.03 -23.46
C GLY A 96 3.31 12.52 -22.02
N THR A 97 3.03 13.83 -21.87
CA THR A 97 2.95 14.51 -20.56
C THR A 97 1.88 13.94 -19.63
N ARG A 98 0.85 13.27 -20.18
CA ARG A 98 -0.19 12.57 -19.41
C ARG A 98 0.36 11.44 -18.55
N ALA A 99 1.51 10.88 -18.91
CA ALA A 99 2.20 9.84 -18.17
C ALA A 99 3.45 10.36 -17.44
N ALA A 100 3.51 11.66 -17.11
CA ALA A 100 4.62 12.27 -16.37
C ALA A 100 4.87 11.60 -15.01
N ASN A 101 3.81 11.05 -14.40
CA ASN A 101 3.85 10.31 -13.14
C ASN A 101 4.05 8.79 -13.33
N GLY A 102 4.30 8.33 -14.56
CA GLY A 102 4.32 6.91 -14.95
C GLY A 102 3.00 6.44 -15.57
N ALA A 103 2.98 5.19 -16.05
CA ALA A 103 1.78 4.56 -16.60
C ALA A 103 1.64 3.11 -16.14
N VAL A 104 0.41 2.68 -15.90
CA VAL A 104 0.07 1.29 -15.61
C VAL A 104 -0.69 0.73 -16.80
N LEU A 105 -0.07 -0.20 -17.52
CA LEU A 105 -0.63 -0.89 -18.67
C LEU A 105 -1.26 -2.18 -18.22
N ILE A 106 -2.52 -2.37 -18.58
CA ILE A 106 -3.28 -3.55 -18.23
C ILE A 106 -3.73 -4.18 -19.53
N THR A 107 -3.30 -5.41 -19.74
CA THR A 107 -3.72 -6.21 -20.90
C THR A 107 -4.82 -7.15 -20.43
N MET A 108 -5.95 -7.17 -21.14
CA MET A 108 -7.06 -8.07 -20.86
C MET A 108 -6.88 -9.42 -21.54
N LYS A 109 -7.55 -10.44 -21.00
CA LYS A 109 -7.72 -11.74 -21.65
C LYS A 109 -8.63 -11.54 -22.87
N SER A 110 -8.31 -12.20 -23.99
CA SER A 110 -8.97 -12.01 -25.29
C SER A 110 -10.51 -12.15 -25.24
N ALA A 111 -11.03 -13.03 -24.39
CA ALA A 111 -12.48 -13.22 -24.19
C ALA A 111 -13.20 -11.98 -23.61
N ALA A 112 -12.50 -11.10 -22.88
CA ALA A 112 -13.06 -9.91 -22.23
C ALA A 112 -12.93 -8.63 -23.09
N HIS A 113 -11.94 -8.56 -23.98
CA HIS A 113 -11.67 -7.41 -24.85
C HIS A 113 -12.86 -7.03 -25.76
N SER A 114 -13.70 -8.03 -26.10
CA SER A 114 -14.87 -7.86 -26.96
C SER A 114 -16.02 -7.03 -26.33
N ARG A 115 -16.10 -6.95 -24.99
CA ARG A 115 -17.21 -6.25 -24.30
C ARG A 115 -16.98 -4.73 -24.15
N ILE A 116 -15.75 -4.30 -23.93
CA ILE A 116 -15.42 -2.89 -23.67
C ILE A 116 -15.32 -2.05 -24.95
N THR A 117 -14.93 -2.66 -26.07
CA THR A 117 -14.73 -1.96 -27.35
C THR A 117 -16.00 -1.86 -28.21
N LYS A 118 -17.00 -2.74 -28.01
CA LYS A 118 -18.26 -2.72 -28.78
C LYS A 118 -19.31 -1.71 -28.30
N GLN A 119 -19.20 -1.21 -27.08
CA GLN A 119 -20.22 -0.35 -26.47
C GLN A 119 -20.18 1.11 -26.97
N LYS A 120 -19.15 1.52 -27.72
CA LYS A 120 -18.95 2.94 -28.11
C LYS A 120 -18.74 3.15 -29.62
N ARG A 121 -19.55 2.49 -30.46
CA ARG A 121 -19.78 2.97 -31.84
C ARG A 121 -21.11 3.73 -31.86
N PRO A 122 -21.13 5.07 -31.77
CA PRO A 122 -22.33 5.81 -32.14
C PRO A 122 -22.58 5.58 -33.64
N VAL A 123 -23.71 4.93 -33.95
CA VAL A 123 -24.31 4.97 -35.28
C VAL A 123 -24.94 6.35 -35.42
N ASN A 124 -24.39 7.15 -36.32
CA ASN A 124 -25.10 8.22 -36.99
C ASN A 124 -24.77 8.14 -38.47
#